data_AF-A0A7C2DFQ9-F1
#
_entry.id   AF-A0A7C2DFQ9-F1
#
_cell.length_a   1.000
_cell.length_b   1.000
_cell.length_c   1.000
_cell.angle_alpha   90.00
_cell.angle_beta   90.00
_cell.angle_gamma   90.00
#
_symmetry.space_group_name_H-M   'P 1'
#
loop_
_entity.id
_entity.type
_entity.pdbx_description
1 polymer ?
#
loop_
_entity_poly.entity_id
_entity_poly.type
_entity_poly.pdbx_seq_one_letter_code
_entity_poly.pdbx_strand_id
1 'polypeptide(L)' 'MAVSQRLGLPPSEVRVVAAHDWDVWGAVRAGCRGAYVARTPGPFRFGEPPDVVGPDLASVADAILAADRP' A
#
# COMPACT_ATOMS: atom_id res chain seq x y z
N MET A 1 8.57 -5.71 -16.84
CA MET A 1 7.51 -6.60 -16.31
C MET A 1 7.06 -6.09 -14.96
N ALA A 2 5.79 -6.23 -14.61
CA ALA A 2 5.30 -5.84 -13.28
C ALA A 2 5.76 -6.85 -12.20
N VAL A 3 5.83 -6.43 -10.93
CA VAL A 3 6.22 -7.29 -9.80
C VAL A 3 5.27 -8.49 -9.65
N SER A 4 3.96 -8.27 -9.75
CA SER A 4 2.95 -9.35 -9.72
C SER A 4 3.20 -10.42 -10.77
N GLN A 5 3.53 -10.04 -12.01
CA GLN A 5 3.88 -10.96 -13.09
C GLN A 5 5.17 -11.75 -12.79
N ARG A 6 6.18 -11.11 -12.20
CA ARG A 6 7.44 -11.76 -11.79
C ARG A 6 7.19 -12.81 -10.69
N LEU A 7 6.25 -12.53 -9.79
CA LEU A 7 5.87 -13.41 -8.68
C LEU A 7 4.84 -14.48 -9.07
N GLY A 8 4.20 -14.35 -10.23
CA GLY A 8 3.11 -15.25 -10.64
C GLY A 8 1.84 -15.08 -9.81
N LEU A 9 1.64 -13.92 -9.18
CA LEU A 9 0.50 -13.62 -8.31
C LEU A 9 -0.46 -12.64 -8.99
N PRO A 10 -1.78 -12.71 -8.70
CA PRO A 10 -2.70 -11.66 -9.11
C PRO A 10 -2.31 -10.34 -8.39
N PRO A 11 -2.48 -9.16 -9.04
CA PRO A 11 -2.20 -7.88 -8.39
C PRO A 11 -2.87 -7.72 -7.02
N SER A 12 -4.09 -8.24 -6.84
CA SER A 12 -4.85 -8.18 -5.59
C SER A 12 -4.22 -8.91 -4.39
N GLU A 13 -3.22 -9.77 -4.64
CA GLU A 13 -2.43 -10.46 -3.63
C GLU A 13 -1.06 -9.80 -3.38
N VAL A 14 -0.76 -8.71 -4.08
CA VAL A 14 0.45 -7.91 -3.89
C VAL A 14 0.08 -6.60 -3.19
N ARG A 15 0.83 -6.27 -2.14
CA ARG A 15 0.70 -4.99 -1.43
C ARG A 15 1.95 -4.14 -1.64
N VAL A 16 1.75 -2.88 -2.05
CA VAL A 16 2.83 -1.88 -2.13
C VAL A 16 2.82 -1.02 -0.88
N VAL A 17 3.95 -1.00 -0.17
CA VAL A 17 4.17 -0.19 1.03
C VAL A 17 5.09 0.98 0.67
N ALA A 18 4.62 2.22 0.81
CA ALA A 18 5.43 3.39 0.48
C ALA A 18 5.07 4.63 1.31
N ALA A 19 6.04 5.54 1.44
CA ALA A 19 5.84 6.86 2.06
C ALA A 19 5.48 7.96 1.05
N HIS A 20 5.50 7.64 -0.24
CA HIS A 20 5.01 8.52 -1.29
C HIS A 20 3.60 8.08 -1.69
N ASP A 21 2.67 9.02 -1.67
CA ASP A 21 1.27 8.77 -1.97
C ASP A 21 1.05 8.40 -3.45
N TRP A 22 1.85 8.94 -4.38
CA TRP A 22 1.80 8.55 -5.78
C TRP A 22 2.18 7.09 -6.05
N ASP A 23 3.13 6.52 -5.29
CA ASP A 23 3.53 5.11 -5.42
C ASP A 23 2.38 4.19 -5.01
N VAL A 24 1.75 4.50 -3.88
CA VAL A 24 0.60 3.77 -3.34
C VAL A 24 -0.61 3.91 -4.27
N TRP A 25 -0.93 5.13 -4.70
CA TRP A 25 -2.06 5.39 -5.57
C TRP A 25 -1.92 4.70 -6.92
N GLY A 26 -0.72 4.74 -7.52
CA GLY A 26 -0.42 4.02 -8.76
C GLY A 26 -0.58 2.51 -8.62
N ALA A 27 -0.13 1.95 -7.50
CA ALA A 27 -0.30 0.52 -7.19
C ALA A 27 -1.78 0.12 -7.06
N VAL A 28 -2.56 0.90 -6.31
CA VAL A 28 -4.01 0.67 -6.16
C VAL A 28 -4.74 0.76 -7.50
N ARG A 29 -4.39 1.74 -8.34
CA ARG A 29 -4.91 1.85 -9.72
C ARG A 29 -4.55 0.66 -10.61
N ALA A 30 -3.43 0.00 -10.36
CA ALA A 30 -2.99 -1.21 -11.06
C ALA A 30 -3.62 -2.50 -10.49
N GLY A 31 -4.50 -2.41 -9.49
CA GLY A 31 -5.18 -3.55 -8.87
C GLY A 31 -4.44 -4.16 -7.68
N CYS A 32 -3.33 -3.55 -7.24
CA CYS A 32 -2.65 -3.96 -6.02
C CYS A 32 -3.36 -3.45 -4.76
N ARG A 33 -3.05 -4.06 -3.61
CA ARG A 33 -3.33 -3.45 -2.30
C ARG A 33 -2.30 -2.34 -2.02
N GLY A 34 -2.67 -1.36 -1.20
CA GLY A 34 -1.81 -0.22 -0.88
C GLY A 34 -1.56 -0.09 0.62
N ALA A 35 -0.39 0.38 1.02
CA ALA A 35 -0.14 0.78 2.41
C ALA A 35 0.71 2.05 2.44
N TYR A 36 0.17 3.09 3.06
CA TYR A 36 0.81 4.41 3.11
C TYR A 36 1.47 4.67 4.46
N VAL A 37 2.77 4.95 4.43
CA VAL A 37 3.56 5.35 5.60
C VAL A 37 3.59 6.89 5.66
N ALA A 38 2.71 7.47 6.47
CA ALA A 38 2.51 8.90 6.65
C ALA A 38 3.61 9.54 7.53
N ARG A 39 4.88 9.39 7.12
CA ARG A 39 6.07 9.82 7.88
C ARG A 39 6.24 11.34 8.03
N THR A 40 5.48 12.14 7.28
CA THR A 40 5.52 13.60 7.34
C THR A 40 4.11 14.15 7.51
N PRO A 41 3.93 15.30 8.21
CA PRO A 41 2.65 15.97 8.28
C PRO A 41 2.13 16.30 6.87
N GLY A 42 0.95 15.81 6.54
CA GLY A 42 0.30 16.10 5.27
C GLY A 42 -0.74 15.05 4.89
N PRO A 43 -1.78 15.45 4.13
CA PRO A 43 -2.78 14.51 3.63
C PRO A 43 -2.24 13.70 2.45
N PHE A 44 -2.83 12.53 2.21
CA PHE A 44 -2.70 11.78 0.96
C PHE A 44 -3.36 12.59 -0.18
N ARG A 45 -2.66 12.88 -1.29
CA ARG A 45 -3.08 13.91 -2.25
C ARG A 45 -3.64 13.41 -3.58
N PHE A 46 -3.31 12.21 -4.01
CA PHE A 46 -3.61 11.74 -5.39
C PHE A 46 -5.00 11.09 -5.54
N GLY A 47 -5.75 10.90 -4.45
CA GLY A 47 -7.09 10.34 -4.46
C GLY A 47 -7.49 9.84 -3.07
N GLU A 48 -8.29 8.77 -3.03
CA GLU A 48 -8.62 8.09 -1.78
C GLU A 48 -7.37 7.41 -1.19
N PRO A 49 -7.16 7.52 0.13
CA PRO A 49 -6.15 6.73 0.83
C PRO A 49 -6.39 5.22 0.65
N PRO A 50 -5.34 4.40 0.72
CA PRO A 50 -5.49 2.94 0.70
C PRO A 50 -6.19 2.43 1.97
N ASP A 51 -6.45 1.12 1.98
CA ASP A 51 -6.99 0.38 3.12
C ASP A 51 -6.07 0.40 4.36
N VAL A 52 -4.76 0.61 4.19
CA VAL A 52 -3.79 0.69 5.28
C VAL A 52 -3.03 2.01 5.27
N VAL A 53 -3.12 2.77 6.36
CA VAL A 53 -2.36 4.00 6.59
C VAL A 53 -1.80 4.00 8.02
N GLY A 54 -0.54 4.37 8.19
CA GLY A 54 0.07 4.50 9.52
C GLY A 54 1.19 5.53 9.56
N PRO A 55 1.52 6.09 10.75
CA PRO A 55 2.51 7.16 10.90
C PRO A 55 3.95 6.70 10.65
N ASP A 56 4.22 5.40 10.82
CA ASP A 56 5.51 4.77 10.64
C ASP A 56 5.37 3.35 10.11
N LEU A 57 6.50 2.72 9.78
CA LEU A 57 6.51 1.38 9.20
C LEU A 57 6.01 0.30 10.18
N ALA A 58 6.25 0.47 11.49
CA ALA A 58 5.81 -0.49 12.49
C ALA A 58 4.29 -0.53 12.59
N SER A 59 3.66 0.65 12.70
CA SER A 59 2.21 0.82 12.71
C SER A 59 1.56 0.28 11.43
N VAL A 60 2.19 0.50 10.27
CA VAL A 60 1.74 -0.05 9.00
C VAL A 60 1.85 -1.59 8.98
N ALA A 61 2.95 -2.15 9.49
CA ALA A 61 3.12 -3.61 9.56
C ALA A 61 2.04 -4.26 10.43
N ASP A 62 1.77 -3.70 11.61
CA ASP A 62 0.71 -4.19 12.51
C ASP A 62 -0.67 -4.15 11.84
N ALA A 63 -0.96 -3.05 11.13
CA ALA A 63 -2.21 -2.91 10.38
C ALA A 63 -2.33 -3.94 9.24
N ILE A 64 -1.24 -4.23 8.52
CA ILE A 64 -1.21 -5.28 7.48
C ILE A 64 -1.52 -6.65 8.09
N LEU A 65 -0.88 -7.00 9.21
CA LEU A 65 -1.11 -8.28 9.90
C LEU A 65 -2.54 -8.43 10.41
N ALA A 66 -3.22 -7.32 10.71
CA ALA A 66 -4.63 -7.32 11.09
C ALA A 66 -5.55 -7.44 9.87
N ALA A 67 -5.26 -6.73 8.77
CA ALA A 67 -6.11 -6.65 7.59
C ALA A 67 -6.02 -7.88 6.67
N ASP A 68 -4.83 -8.48 6.54
CA ASP A 68 -4.55 -9.56 5.60
C ASP A 68 -4.51 -10.95 6.28
N ARG A 69 -5.23 -11.11 7.41
CA ARG A 69 -5.38 -12.44 8.03
C ARG A 69 -6.03 -13.43 7.05
N PRO A 70 -5.57 -14.69 7.01
CA PRO A 70 -6.19 -15.73 6.20
C PRO A 70 -7.62 -16.05 6.63
#